data_AF-A0A132GYX4-F1
#
_entry.id   AF-A0A132GYX4-F1
#
_cell.length_a   1.000
_cell.length_b   1.000
_cell.length_c   1.000
_cell.angle_alpha   90.00
_cell.angle_beta   90.00
_cell.angle_gamma   90.00
#
_symmetry.space_group_name_H-M   'P 1'
#
loop_
_entity.id
_entity.type
_entity.pdbx_description
1 polymer ?
#
loop_
_entity_poly.entity_id
_entity_poly.type
_entity_poly.pdbx_seq_one_letter_code
_entity_poly.pdbx_strand_id
1 'polypeptide(L)' 'MPLTQEILGTNADGSKNEDYCLYCYKDGKFTQECTMEEMIEFCSQFVDEVNKNMPKPMTKDEYKDMMRQFFPTLKRWKQ' A
#
# COMPACT_ATOMS: atom_id res chain seq x y z
N MET A 1 6.66 -4.49 8.47
CA MET A 1 6.26 -5.81 8.98
C MET A 1 6.44 -6.83 7.86
N PRO A 2 7.14 -7.95 8.08
CA PRO A 2 7.27 -9.00 7.07
C PRO A 2 5.93 -9.73 6.86
N LEU A 3 5.65 -10.13 5.61
CA LEU A 3 4.54 -11.02 5.29
C LEU A 3 4.83 -12.40 5.91
N THR A 4 4.04 -12.81 6.90
CA THR A 4 4.06 -14.17 7.47
C THR A 4 2.93 -15.01 6.88
N GLN A 5 3.07 -16.34 6.84
CA GLN A 5 2.06 -17.24 6.28
C GLN A 5 0.67 -17.07 6.94
N GLU A 6 0.65 -16.69 8.22
CA GLU A 6 -0.56 -16.46 8.99
C GLU A 6 -1.35 -15.24 8.52
N ILE A 7 -0.65 -14.21 8.02
CA ILE A 7 -1.27 -12.96 7.57
C ILE A 7 -1.51 -12.92 6.06
N LEU A 8 -1.24 -14.00 5.31
CA LEU A 8 -1.47 -14.04 3.86
C LEU A 8 -2.96 -13.92 3.54
N GLY A 9 -3.26 -13.10 2.53
CA GLY A 9 -4.60 -12.90 2.00
C GLY A 9 -5.18 -14.14 1.33
N THR A 10 -6.41 -14.05 0.86
CA THR A 10 -7.10 -15.13 0.14
C THR A 10 -7.49 -14.71 -1.27
N ASN A 11 -7.27 -15.59 -2.25
CA ASN A 11 -7.75 -15.46 -3.62
C ASN A 11 -9.24 -15.85 -3.70
N ALA A 12 -9.88 -15.60 -4.84
CA ALA A 12 -11.31 -15.89 -5.05
C ALA A 12 -11.65 -17.39 -4.93
N ASP A 13 -10.66 -18.25 -5.16
CA ASP A 13 -10.75 -19.72 -5.03
C ASP A 13 -10.46 -20.22 -3.59
N GLY A 14 -10.19 -19.32 -2.65
CA GLY A 14 -9.82 -19.65 -1.27
C GLY A 14 -8.35 -20.00 -1.04
N SER A 15 -7.51 -20.01 -2.09
CA SER A 15 -6.06 -20.20 -1.95
C SER A 15 -5.38 -18.98 -1.30
N LYS A 16 -4.20 -19.18 -0.71
CA LYS A 16 -3.43 -18.10 -0.09
C LYS A 16 -2.79 -17.18 -1.15
N ASN A 17 -2.82 -15.89 -0.90
CA ASN A 17 -2.16 -14.88 -1.72
C ASN A 17 -0.79 -14.54 -1.12
N GLU A 18 0.29 -14.84 -1.84
CA GLU A 18 1.67 -14.58 -1.38
C GLU A 18 2.13 -13.13 -1.60
N ASP A 19 1.39 -12.37 -2.41
CA ASP A 19 1.70 -10.98 -2.74
C ASP A 19 1.10 -9.98 -1.74
N TYR A 20 -0.02 -10.34 -1.12
CA TYR A 20 -0.80 -9.44 -0.26
C TYR A 20 -1.21 -10.11 1.04
N CYS A 21 -1.20 -9.34 2.13
CA CYS A 21 -1.75 -9.79 3.40
C CYS A 21 -3.29 -9.73 3.42
N LEU A 22 -3.91 -10.43 4.37
CA LEU A 22 -5.35 -10.48 4.60
C LEU A 22 -5.99 -9.13 4.91
N TYR A 23 -5.17 -8.16 5.34
CA TYR A 23 -5.63 -6.79 5.57
C TYR A 23 -5.71 -5.97 4.29
N CYS A 24 -4.97 -6.36 3.25
CA CYS A 24 -4.96 -5.69 1.95
C CYS A 24 -5.84 -6.41 0.93
N TYR A 25 -5.86 -7.75 0.93
CA TYR A 25 -6.53 -8.55 -0.08
C TYR A 25 -7.18 -9.79 0.54
N LYS A 26 -8.48 -9.95 0.32
CA LYS A 26 -9.28 -11.04 0.88
C LYS A 26 -10.37 -11.45 -0.11
N ASP A 27 -10.56 -12.76 -0.24
CA ASP A 27 -11.59 -13.40 -1.06
C ASP A 27 -11.55 -12.94 -2.53
N GLY A 28 -10.33 -12.75 -3.05
CA GLY A 28 -10.11 -12.31 -4.43
C GLY A 28 -10.36 -10.83 -4.69
N LYS A 29 -10.47 -10.01 -3.63
CA LYS A 29 -10.71 -8.56 -3.74
C LYS A 29 -9.85 -7.78 -2.77
N PHE A 30 -9.51 -6.55 -3.12
CA PHE A 30 -8.91 -5.64 -2.16
C PHE A 30 -9.94 -5.26 -1.09
N THR A 31 -9.54 -5.28 0.17
CA THR A 31 -10.39 -4.96 1.31
C THR A 31 -10.76 -3.47 1.37
N GLN A 32 -9.96 -2.62 0.71
CA GLN A 32 -10.21 -1.20 0.57
C GLN A 32 -10.46 -0.85 -0.89
N GLU A 33 -11.65 -0.31 -1.15
CA GLU A 33 -11.99 0.38 -2.39
C GLU A 33 -11.58 1.85 -2.27
N CYS A 34 -10.29 2.11 -2.46
CA CYS A 34 -9.76 3.46 -2.58
C CYS A 34 -9.02 3.57 -3.89
N THR A 35 -9.17 4.68 -4.59
CA THR A 35 -8.38 5.01 -5.79
C THR A 35 -6.90 5.24 -5.44
N MET A 36 -6.04 5.26 -6.46
CA MET A 36 -4.63 5.56 -6.27
C MET A 36 -4.43 6.91 -5.55
N GLU A 37 -5.16 7.95 -5.96
CA GLU A 37 -5.05 9.29 -5.34
C GLU A 37 -5.53 9.31 -3.89
N GLU A 38 -6.63 8.63 -3.57
CA GLU A 38 -7.12 8.53 -2.19
C GLU A 38 -6.11 7.81 -1.28
N MET A 39 -5.47 6.75 -1.80
CA MET A 39 -4.42 6.03 -1.07
C MET A 39 -3.19 6.93 -0.85
N ILE A 40 -2.81 7.74 -1.84
CA ILE A 40 -1.71 8.71 -1.74
C ILE A 40 -2.04 9.78 -0.68
N GLU A 41 -3.26 10.31 -0.70
CA GLU A 41 -3.70 11.30 0.27
C GLU A 41 -3.67 10.72 1.69
N PHE A 42 -4.21 9.51 1.88
CA PHE A 42 -4.16 8.79 3.15
C PHE A 42 -2.72 8.58 3.63
N CYS A 43 -1.83 8.07 2.77
CA CYS A 43 -0.44 7.87 3.13
C CYS A 43 0.29 9.19 3.46
N SER A 44 -0.06 10.29 2.79
CA SER A 44 0.55 11.61 3.05
C SER A 44 0.26 12.16 4.44
N GLN A 45 -0.80 11.69 5.10
CA GLN A 45 -1.10 12.04 6.49
C GLN A 45 -0.03 11.47 7.45
N PHE A 46 0.65 10.41 7.07
CA PHE A 46 1.69 9.75 7.86
C PHE A 46 3.12 10.19 7.49
N VAL A 47 3.29 11.21 6.63
CA VAL A 47 4.63 11.68 6.24
C VAL A 47 5.46 12.10 7.44
N ASP A 48 4.83 12.64 8.50
CA ASP A 48 5.52 13.06 9.71
C ASP A 48 6.11 11.87 10.47
N GLU A 49 5.42 10.71 10.49
CA GLU A 49 5.94 9.47 11.06
C GLU A 49 7.07 8.88 10.21
N VAL A 50 6.95 8.96 8.88
CA VAL A 50 8.00 8.55 7.95
C VAL A 50 9.26 9.40 8.14
N ASN A 51 9.08 10.72 8.27
CA ASN A 51 10.16 11.69 8.46
C ASN A 51 11.01 11.40 9.71
N LYS A 52 10.43 10.84 10.77
CA LYS A 52 11.19 10.46 11.98
C LYS A 52 12.27 9.41 11.71
N ASN A 53 12.09 8.58 10.68
CA ASN A 53 13.01 7.49 10.33
C ASN A 53 13.85 7.80 9.09
N MET A 54 13.70 9.00 8.52
CA MET A 54 14.41 9.41 7.30
C MET A 54 15.58 10.34 7.64
N PRO A 55 16.71 10.25 6.91
CA PRO A 55 17.87 11.12 7.13
C PRO A 55 17.59 12.58 6.79
N LYS A 56 16.60 12.84 5.94
CA LYS A 56 16.11 14.19 5.61
C LYS A 56 14.58 14.17 5.62
N PRO A 57 13.93 15.09 6.36
CA PRO A 57 12.48 15.21 6.32
C PRO A 57 12.04 15.70 4.94
N MET A 58 10.95 15.12 4.45
CA MET A 58 10.30 15.51 3.20
C MET A 58 8.96 16.17 3.46
N THR A 59 8.55 17.04 2.55
CA THR A 59 7.24 17.69 2.61
C THR A 59 6.13 16.72 2.18
N LYS A 60 4.88 17.03 2.56
CA LYS A 60 3.71 16.26 2.11
C LYS A 60 3.64 16.20 0.59
N ASP A 61 3.89 17.31 -0.10
CA ASP A 61 3.81 17.38 -1.55
C ASP A 61 4.91 16.55 -2.22
N GLU A 62 6.16 16.62 -1.75
CA GLU A 62 7.24 15.76 -2.25
C GLU A 62 6.93 14.27 -2.05
N TYR A 63 6.35 13.91 -0.90
CA TYR A 63 5.94 12.53 -0.63
C TYR A 63 4.81 12.08 -1.56
N LYS A 64 3.82 12.93 -1.81
CA LYS A 64 2.73 12.66 -2.75
C LYS A 64 3.28 12.45 -4.17
N ASP A 65 4.17 13.31 -4.65
CA ASP A 65 4.76 13.19 -5.98
C ASP A 65 5.60 11.91 -6.13
N MET A 66 6.40 11.57 -5.11
CA MET A 66 7.12 10.29 -5.07
C MET A 66 6.16 9.11 -5.15
N MET A 67 5.05 9.14 -4.40
CA MET A 67 4.06 8.08 -4.44
C MET A 67 3.32 8.00 -5.77
N ARG A 68 3.03 9.14 -6.43
CA ARG A 68 2.44 9.17 -7.78
C ARG A 68 3.32 8.50 -8.81
N GLN A 69 4.64 8.56 -8.67
CA GLN A 69 5.59 7.85 -9.54
C GLN A 69 5.73 6.38 -9.17
N PHE A 70 5.68 6.06 -7.87
CA PHE A 70 5.89 4.70 -7.38
C PHE A 70 4.64 3.81 -7.50
N PHE A 71 3.46 4.32 -7.21
CA PHE A 71 2.22 3.55 -7.16
C PHE A 71 1.87 2.85 -8.48
N PRO A 72 2.03 3.47 -9.67
CA PRO A 72 1.84 2.79 -10.96
C PRO A 72 2.74 1.56 -11.16
N THR A 73 3.85 1.44 -10.42
CA THR A 73 4.73 0.25 -10.49
C THR A 73 4.22 -0.93 -9.65
N LEU A 74 3.30 -0.67 -8.71
CA LEU A 74 2.75 -1.69 -7.81
C LEU A 74 1.70 -2.55 -8.52
N LYS A 75 1.74 -3.87 -8.30
CA LYS A 75 0.78 -4.84 -8.88
C LYS A 75 -0.70 -4.45 -8.74
N ARG A 76 -1.07 -3.73 -7.67
CA ARG A 76 -2.44 -3.26 -7.40
C ARG A 76 -2.91 -2.18 -8.38
N TRP A 77 -2.00 -1.32 -8.80
CA TRP A 77 -2.30 -0.12 -9.60
C TRP A 77 -1.64 -0.13 -10.98
N LYS A 78 -0.88 -1.19 -11.27
CA LYS A 78 -0.27 -1.42 -12.56
C LYS A 78 -1.38 -1.65 -13.58
N GLN A 79 -1.49 -0.73 -14.54
CA GLN A 79 -2.31 -0.92 -15.75
C GLN A 79 -1.66 -1.96 -16.67
#